data_AF-A0A963H2M4-F1
#
_entry.id   AF-A0A963H2M4-F1
#
_cell.length_a   1.000
_cell.length_b   1.000
_cell.length_c   1.000
_cell.angle_alpha   90.00
_cell.angle_beta   90.00
_cell.angle_gamma   90.00
#
_symmetry.space_group_name_H-M   'P 1'
#
loop_
_entity.id
_entity.type
_entity.pdbx_description
1 polymer ?
#
loop_
_entity_poly.entity_id
_entity_poly.type
_entity_poly.pdbx_seq_one_letter_code
_entity_poly.pdbx_strand_id
1 'polypeptide(L)' 'MNPVKHLIKSLFVMAAMVEVRDPYTGGHLWRVSQYSRILAEYGGLLPNIVARIALGGL' A
#
# COMPACT_ATOMS: atom_id res chain seq x y z
N MET A 1 5.35 -21.61 7.87
CA MET A 1 4.52 -20.38 7.76
C MET A 1 5.42 -19.25 7.26
N ASN A 2 5.06 -18.55 6.17
CA ASN A 2 5.94 -17.50 5.62
C ASN A 2 5.80 -16.21 6.47
N PRO A 3 6.85 -15.79 7.22
CA PRO A 3 6.75 -14.67 8.15
C PRO A 3 6.46 -13.33 7.44
N VAL A 4 6.97 -13.15 6.22
CA VAL A 4 6.74 -11.95 5.41
C VAL A 4 5.27 -11.83 5.01
N LYS A 5 4.63 -12.96 4.66
CA LYS A 5 3.20 -12.99 4.31
C LYS A 5 2.33 -12.57 5.50
N HIS A 6 2.70 -12.99 6.71
CA HIS A 6 2.00 -12.59 7.93
C HIS A 6 2.18 -11.09 8.22
N LEU A 7 3.40 -10.58 8.08
CA LEU A 7 3.70 -9.15 8.27
C LEU A 7 2.89 -8.26 7.33
N ILE A 8 2.85 -8.59 6.03
CA ILE A 8 2.07 -7.82 5.04
C ILE A 8 0.58 -7.85 5.38
N LYS A 9 0.04 -9.01 5.81
CA LYS A 9 -1.35 -9.11 6.23
C LYS A 9 -1.64 -8.23 7.45
N SER A 10 -0.77 -8.24 8.45
CA SER A 10 -0.90 -7.37 9.64
C SER A 10 -0.86 -5.90 9.26
N LEU A 11 0.06 -5.49 8.38
CA LEU A 11 0.15 -4.12 7.87
C LEU A 11 -1.16 -3.67 7.22
N PHE A 12 -1.68 -4.48 6.29
CA PHE A 12 -2.93 -4.17 5.58
C PHE A 12 -4.13 -4.02 6.52
N VAL A 13 -4.25 -4.91 7.52
CA VAL A 13 -5.34 -4.82 8.51
C VAL A 13 -5.21 -3.56 9.36
N MET A 14 -4.00 -3.26 9.85
CA MET A 14 -3.76 -2.08 10.68
C MET A 14 -4.04 -0.78 9.93
N ALA A 15 -3.63 -0.69 8.67
CA ALA A 15 -3.89 0.47 7.84
C ALA A 15 -5.39 0.63 7.55
N ALA A 16 -6.08 -0.45 7.16
CA ALA A 16 -7.53 -0.42 6.91
C ALA A 16 -8.35 0.00 8.14
N MET A 17 -7.89 -0.31 9.36
CA MET A 17 -8.54 0.14 10.61
C MET A 17 -8.53 1.67 10.77
N VAL A 18 -7.60 2.38 10.13
CA VAL A 18 -7.59 3.85 10.12
C VAL A 18 -8.73 4.38 9.27
N GLU A 19 -8.96 3.81 8.07
CA GLU A 19 -10.06 4.23 7.18
C GLU A 19 -11.45 4.01 7.77
N VAL A 20 -11.62 2.92 8.52
CA VAL A 20 -12.92 2.60 9.16
C VAL A 20 -13.36 3.68 10.16
N ARG A 21 -12.42 4.49 10.69
CA ARG A 21 -12.72 5.55 11.65
C ARG A 21 -13.26 6.82 11.00
N ASP A 22 -13.00 7.04 9.71
CA ASP A 22 -13.47 8.20 8.96
C ASP A 22 -14.17 7.76 7.67
N PRO A 23 -15.52 7.88 7.60
CA PRO A 23 -16.31 7.47 6.43
C PRO A 23 -15.85 8.10 5.11
N TYR A 24 -15.20 9.26 5.14
CA TYR A 24 -14.73 9.96 3.94
C TYR A 24 -13.40 9.43 3.39
N THR A 25 -12.74 8.52 4.12
CA THR A 25 -11.43 7.98 3.76
C THR A 25 -11.48 6.57 3.16
N GLY A 26 -12.67 6.02 2.91
CA GLY A 26 -12.81 4.70 2.30
C GLY A 26 -12.05 4.57 0.97
N GLY A 27 -11.18 3.57 0.88
CA GLY A 27 -10.38 3.30 -0.32
C GLY A 27 -9.29 4.35 -0.60
N HIS A 28 -8.98 5.22 0.35
CA HIS A 28 -7.87 6.16 0.29
C HIS A 28 -6.53 5.42 0.15
N LEU A 29 -6.24 4.45 1.00
CA LEU A 29 -5.05 3.59 1.01
C LEU A 29 -4.85 2.90 -0.34
N TRP A 30 -5.91 2.32 -0.91
CA TRP A 30 -5.83 1.71 -2.24
C TRP A 30 -5.45 2.75 -3.29
N ARG A 31 -6.12 3.90 -3.33
CA ARG A 31 -5.82 4.96 -4.30
C ARG A 31 -4.40 5.51 -4.14
N VAL A 32 -3.95 5.75 -2.90
CA VAL A 32 -2.58 6.23 -2.60
C VAL A 32 -1.54 5.20 -3.04
N SER A 33 -1.75 3.92 -2.73
CA SER A 33 -0.90 2.82 -3.22
C SER A 33 -0.81 2.79 -4.74
N GLN A 34 -1.94 2.92 -5.46
CA GLN A 34 -1.95 2.93 -6.92
C GLN A 34 -1.30 4.17 -7.52
N TYR A 35 -1.53 5.36 -6.98
CA TYR A 35 -0.90 6.58 -7.48
C TYR A 35 0.62 6.57 -7.24
N SER A 36 1.05 6.10 -6.08
CA SER A 36 2.48 5.95 -5.77
C SER A 36 3.16 4.96 -6.72
N ARG A 37 2.47 3.85 -7.04
CA ARG A 37 2.93 2.87 -8.04
C ARG A 37 3.08 3.51 -9.43
N ILE A 38 2.05 4.21 -9.92
CA ILE A 38 2.06 4.83 -11.26
C ILE A 38 3.19 5.86 -11.37
N LEU A 39 3.39 6.69 -10.33
CA LEU A 39 4.50 7.65 -10.30
C LEU A 39 5.87 6.97 -10.33
N ALA A 40 6.04 5.88 -9.57
CA ALA A 40 7.28 5.12 -9.55
C ALA A 40 7.57 4.42 -10.89
N GLU A 41 6.54 3.87 -11.54
CA GLU A 41 6.62 3.29 -12.88
C GLU A 41 7.01 4.35 -13.93
N TYR A 42 6.34 5.50 -13.90
CA TYR A 42 6.66 6.62 -14.80
C TYR A 42 8.08 7.16 -14.57
N GLY A 43 8.57 7.13 -13.33
CA GLY A 43 9.94 7.47 -12.98
C GLY A 43 10.99 6.45 -13.45
N GLY A 44 10.60 5.34 -14.09
CA GLY A 44 11.52 4.33 -14.59
C GLY A 44 12.22 3.53 -13.49
N LEU A 45 11.65 3.46 -12.29
CA LEU A 45 12.25 2.74 -11.17
C LEU A 45 12.18 1.22 -11.39
N LEU A 46 13.12 0.50 -10.77
CA LEU A 46 13.16 -0.96 -10.85
C LEU A 46 11.87 -1.59 -10.26
N PRO A 47 11.37 -2.72 -10.79
CA PRO A 47 10.11 -3.33 -10.36
C PRO A 47 10.04 -3.64 -8.85
N ASN A 48 11.15 -4.03 -8.24
CA ASN A 48 11.23 -4.27 -6.80
C ASN A 48 11.08 -2.98 -5.97
N ILE A 49 11.54 -1.84 -6.50
CA ILE A 49 11.38 -0.53 -5.88
C ILE A 49 9.94 -0.05 -6.06
N VAL A 50 9.37 -0.19 -7.25
CA VAL A 50 7.96 0.09 -7.53
C VAL A 50 7.04 -0.69 -6.57
N ALA A 51 7.28 -2.00 -6.40
CA ALA A 51 6.51 -2.83 -5.49
C ALA A 51 6.61 -2.38 -4.02
N ARG A 52 7.80 -1.94 -3.58
CA ARG A 52 8.00 -1.40 -2.23
C ARG A 52 7.29 -0.05 -2.03
N ILE A 53 7.34 0.83 -3.03
CA ILE A 53 6.63 2.11 -3.00
C ILE A 53 5.11 1.89 -2.95
N ALA A 54 4.59 0.97 -3.77
CA ALA A 54 3.17 0.61 -3.74
C ALA A 54 2.74 0.05 -2.37
N LEU A 55 3.59 -0.79 -1.75
CA LEU A 55 3.34 -1.32 -0.40
C LEU A 55 3.43 -0.24 0.68
N GLY A 56 4.28 0.77 0.52
CA GLY A 56 4.39 1.89 1.47
C GLY A 56 3.27 2.92 1.36
N GLY A 57 2.50 2.89 0.27
CA GLY A 57 1.28 3.69 0.11
C GLY A 57 0.00 3.01 0.67
N LEU A 58 0.12 1.77 1.16
CA LEU A 58 -0.91 1.08 1.94
C LEU A 58 -0.75 1.42 3.42
#